data_AF-A0AAE1AHL9-F1
#
_entry.id   AF-A0AAE1AHL9-F1
#
_cell.length_a   1.000
_cell.length_b   1.000
_cell.length_c   1.000
_cell.angle_alpha   90.00
_cell.angle_beta   90.00
_cell.angle_gamma   90.00
#
_symmetry.space_group_name_H-M   'P 1'
#
loop_
_entity.id
_entity.type
_entity.pdbx_description
1 polymer ?
#
loop_
_entity_poly.entity_id
_entity_poly.type
_entity_poly.pdbx_seq_one_letter_code
_entity_poly.pdbx_strand_id
1 'polypeptide(L)'
;MALCLNGIKEMALCLNGIKEMALCLNGIKEMALCLNGIKEMALCLKGVKGLAVCLDSIKEMALCLDGIKEMALCLNGVKRLALCLDGIKEMALCLNGVKRLALCLDGIKGLALCLNGIKELALCLNGVKEMALCLNGIKGLALCLNGVKALALCLDGIKEMALCLNGVKGLALCLDSIKGLALCLDGIKEMALCLNGIKGLALCLNGVKALALCLDGIKEMALCLKGIKGLALCLNGVKGLALC
;
A
#
# COMPACT_ATOMS: atom_id res chain seq x y z
N MET A 1 24.18 17.02 4.46
CA MET A 1 23.61 17.79 5.59
C MET A 1 23.09 16.80 6.62
N ALA A 2 23.48 16.94 7.89
CA ALA A 2 22.96 16.13 8.98
C ALA A 2 22.45 17.06 10.09
N LEU A 3 21.25 16.79 10.62
CA LEU A 3 20.64 17.61 11.67
C LEU A 3 19.92 16.72 12.69
N CYS A 4 20.17 16.99 13.98
CA CYS A 4 19.50 16.32 15.09
C CYS A 4 18.92 17.38 16.05
N LEU A 5 17.61 17.41 16.22
CA LEU A 5 16.91 18.43 17.03
C LEU A 5 15.74 17.82 17.80
N ASN A 6 15.42 18.43 18.93
CA ASN A 6 14.33 18.03 19.82
C ASN A 6 13.44 19.22 20.17
N GLY A 7 12.14 18.98 20.36
CA GLY A 7 11.22 19.98 20.92
C GLY A 7 10.96 21.16 19.98
N ILE A 8 10.69 20.87 18.72
CA ILE A 8 10.52 21.89 17.68
C ILE A 8 9.04 22.20 17.52
N LYS A 9 8.66 23.47 17.62
CA LYS A 9 7.28 23.85 17.32
C LYS A 9 7.01 23.70 15.83
N GLU A 10 7.81 24.35 15.00
CA GLU A 10 7.62 24.38 13.54
C GLU A 10 8.98 24.24 12.85
N MET A 11 9.04 23.42 11.81
CA MET A 11 10.20 23.30 10.93
C MET A 11 9.74 23.30 9.48
N ALA A 12 10.38 24.13 8.66
CA ALA A 12 10.22 24.12 7.21
C ALA A 12 11.60 24.07 6.54
N LEU A 13 11.79 23.16 5.59
CA LEU A 13 13.01 23.10 4.78
C LEU A 13 12.65 23.04 3.29
N CYS A 14 13.24 23.95 2.52
CA CYS A 14 13.16 23.99 1.07
C CYS A 14 14.57 23.93 0.50
N LEU A 15 14.96 22.81 -0.10
CA LEU A 15 16.35 22.59 -0.52
C LEU A 15 16.42 21.86 -1.86
N ASN A 16 17.44 22.22 -2.66
CA ASN A 16 17.67 21.66 -3.98
C ASN A 16 19.11 21.16 -4.13
N GLY A 17 19.30 20.09 -4.92
CA GLY A 17 20.63 19.66 -5.35
C GLY A 17 21.48 19.11 -4.21
N ILE A 18 20.88 18.28 -3.35
CA ILE A 18 21.57 17.72 -2.19
C ILE A 18 22.13 16.34 -2.52
N LYS A 19 23.42 16.14 -2.28
CA LYS A 19 24.00 14.81 -2.38
C LYS A 19 23.45 13.89 -1.29
N GLU A 20 23.56 14.30 -0.02
CA GLU A 20 23.19 13.49 1.13
C GLU A 20 22.49 14.35 2.20
N MET A 21 21.34 13.87 2.68
CA MET A 21 20.59 14.47 3.79
C MET A 21 20.25 13.42 4.85
N ALA A 22 20.51 13.72 6.12
CA ALA A 22 20.07 12.93 7.26
C ALA A 22 19.41 13.84 8.31
N LEU A 23 18.18 13.54 8.70
CA LEU A 23 17.45 14.28 9.72
C LEU A 23 16.99 13.29 10.81
N CYS A 24 17.33 13.56 12.07
CA CYS A 24 16.86 12.78 13.22
C CYS A 24 16.19 13.71 14.23
N LEU A 25 14.87 13.75 14.25
CA LEU A 25 14.12 14.75 15.01
C LEU A 25 13.10 14.12 15.95
N ASN A 26 12.90 14.74 17.11
CA ASN A 26 11.93 14.28 18.11
C ASN A 26 11.05 15.43 18.61
N GLY A 27 9.76 15.15 18.82
CA GLY A 27 8.83 16.09 19.44
C GLY A 27 8.61 17.32 18.58
N ILE A 28 8.07 17.12 17.37
CA ILE A 28 7.76 18.20 16.45
C ILE A 28 6.25 18.44 16.43
N LYS A 29 5.81 19.69 16.53
CA LYS A 29 4.39 19.99 16.28
C LYS A 29 4.11 19.96 14.77
N GLU A 30 4.73 20.81 13.97
CA GLU A 30 4.55 20.83 12.51
C GLU A 30 5.89 20.74 11.76
N MET A 31 5.94 19.91 10.72
CA MET A 31 7.10 19.78 9.84
C MET A 31 6.68 19.79 8.38
N ALA A 32 7.32 20.66 7.59
CA ALA A 32 7.15 20.75 6.14
C ALA A 32 8.50 20.59 5.42
N LEU A 33 8.57 19.68 4.45
CA LEU A 33 9.75 19.45 3.60
C LEU A 33 9.37 19.61 2.13
N CYS A 34 10.08 20.46 1.40
CA CYS A 34 9.96 20.59 -0.05
C CYS A 34 11.34 20.46 -0.67
N LEU A 35 11.69 19.28 -1.19
CA LEU A 35 13.06 19.00 -1.61
C LEU A 35 13.12 18.46 -3.04
N ASN A 36 14.09 18.91 -3.81
CA ASN A 36 14.31 18.46 -5.18
C ASN A 36 15.76 18.02 -5.41
N GLY A 37 15.95 16.95 -6.18
CA GLY A 37 17.25 16.52 -6.64
C GLY A 37 18.13 16.05 -5.49
N ILE A 38 17.64 15.07 -4.71
CA ILE A 38 18.40 14.44 -3.64
C ILE A 38 18.93 13.08 -4.09
N LYS A 39 20.24 12.86 -3.93
CA LYS A 39 20.81 11.53 -4.19
C LYS A 39 20.45 10.56 -3.05
N GLU A 40 20.70 10.91 -1.80
CA GLU A 40 20.39 10.07 -0.64
C GLU A 40 19.73 10.86 0.50
N MET A 41 18.60 10.36 1.01
CA MET A 41 17.88 10.94 2.13
C MET A 41 17.54 9.89 3.19
N ALA A 42 17.83 10.20 4.45
CA ALA A 42 17.37 9.45 5.60
C ALA A 42 16.62 10.38 6.56
N LEU A 43 15.43 9.98 6.99
CA LEU A 43 14.60 10.72 7.93
C LEU A 43 14.16 9.80 9.07
N CYS A 44 14.53 10.13 10.29
CA CYS A 44 14.07 9.46 11.50
C CYS A 44 13.28 10.46 12.33
N LEU A 45 11.97 10.26 12.47
CA LEU A 45 11.11 11.16 13.24
C LEU A 45 10.38 10.40 14.33
N LYS A 46 10.34 11.00 15.52
CA LYS A 46 9.54 10.51 16.64
C LYS A 46 8.63 11.62 17.16
N GLY A 47 7.35 11.29 17.39
CA GLY A 47 6.40 12.21 17.99
C GLY A 47 6.18 13.47 17.15
N VAL A 48 5.50 13.34 16.01
CA VAL A 48 5.17 14.47 15.13
C VAL A 48 3.66 14.64 15.04
N LYS A 49 3.14 15.86 15.24
CA LYS A 49 1.69 16.10 15.09
C LYS A 49 1.28 16.22 13.62
N GLY A 50 2.00 17.01 12.82
CA GLY A 50 1.78 17.14 11.39
C GLY A 50 3.08 17.06 10.60
N LEU A 51 3.11 16.18 9.59
CA LEU A 51 4.22 16.02 8.66
C LEU A 51 3.72 16.14 7.22
N ALA A 52 4.21 17.15 6.50
CA ALA A 52 3.98 17.33 5.07
C ALA A 52 5.30 17.27 4.31
N VAL A 53 5.40 16.39 3.31
CA VAL A 53 6.62 16.22 2.52
C VAL A 53 6.27 16.17 1.04
N CYS A 54 6.89 17.06 0.27
CA CYS A 54 6.83 17.10 -1.17
C CYS A 54 8.24 16.92 -1.74
N LEU A 55 8.43 15.91 -2.59
CA LEU A 55 9.75 15.52 -3.07
C LEU A 55 9.74 15.22 -4.55
N ASP A 56 10.79 15.67 -5.22
CA ASP A 56 11.01 15.38 -6.63
C ASP A 56 12.44 14.87 -6.85
N SER A 57 12.58 13.92 -7.77
CA SER A 57 13.86 13.45 -8.29
C SER A 57 14.79 12.95 -7.19
N ILE A 58 14.33 11.93 -6.46
CA ILE A 58 15.08 11.31 -5.35
C ILE A 58 15.65 9.96 -5.80
N LYS A 59 16.96 9.75 -5.64
CA LYS A 59 17.52 8.42 -5.96
C LYS A 59 17.21 7.43 -4.83
N GLU A 60 17.57 7.72 -3.59
CA GLU A 60 17.35 6.81 -2.47
C GLU A 60 16.79 7.52 -1.25
N MET A 61 15.73 6.94 -0.68
CA MET A 61 15.06 7.46 0.50
C MET A 61 14.72 6.35 1.49
N ALA A 62 15.02 6.60 2.76
CA ALA A 62 14.56 5.81 3.90
C ALA A 62 13.89 6.71 4.93
N LEU A 63 12.63 6.42 5.28
CA LEU A 63 11.94 7.09 6.40
C LEU A 63 11.63 6.06 7.49
N CYS A 64 11.99 6.39 8.73
CA CYS A 64 11.63 5.66 9.94
C CYS A 64 10.83 6.59 10.84
N LEU A 65 9.51 6.41 10.91
CA LEU A 65 8.62 7.34 11.60
C LEU A 65 7.83 6.62 12.69
N ASP A 66 7.80 7.20 13.88
CA ASP A 66 7.15 6.64 15.06
C ASP A 66 6.27 7.71 15.74
N GLY A 67 5.00 7.39 15.98
CA GLY A 67 4.08 8.27 16.69
C GLY A 67 3.74 9.53 15.91
N ILE A 68 3.20 9.37 14.70
CA ILE A 68 2.78 10.50 13.84
C ILE A 68 1.25 10.61 13.87
N LYS A 69 0.73 11.82 14.14
CA LYS A 69 -0.72 12.02 14.12
C LYS A 69 -1.24 12.18 12.68
N GLU A 70 -0.67 13.07 11.89
CA GLU A 70 -1.08 13.31 10.51
C GLU A 70 0.13 13.38 9.60
N MET A 71 0.07 12.65 8.48
CA MET A 71 1.14 12.60 7.50
C MET A 71 0.60 12.69 6.07
N ALA A 72 1.20 13.58 5.28
CA ALA A 72 1.01 13.67 3.84
C ALA A 72 2.37 13.61 3.13
N LEU A 73 2.54 12.62 2.25
CA LEU A 73 3.74 12.44 1.45
C LEU A 73 3.37 12.47 -0.03
N CYS A 74 3.96 13.39 -0.79
CA CYS A 74 3.86 13.47 -2.24
C CYS A 74 5.26 13.31 -2.84
N LEU A 75 5.49 12.24 -3.62
CA LEU A 75 6.78 12.03 -4.27
C LEU A 75 6.63 11.78 -5.77
N ASN A 76 7.50 12.43 -6.54
CA ASN A 76 7.67 12.18 -7.97
C ASN A 76 9.10 11.73 -8.27
N GLY A 77 9.25 10.70 -9.10
CA GLY A 77 10.55 10.25 -9.60
C GLY A 77 11.47 9.73 -8.50
N VAL A 78 11.14 8.56 -7.94
CA VAL A 78 11.95 7.93 -6.88
C VAL A 78 12.57 6.61 -7.34
N LYS A 79 13.89 6.45 -7.23
CA LYS A 79 14.50 5.14 -7.60
C LYS A 79 14.28 4.08 -6.51
N ARG A 80 14.46 4.42 -5.23
CA ARG A 80 14.18 3.50 -4.11
C ARG A 80 13.58 4.26 -2.93
N LEU A 81 12.44 3.78 -2.44
CA LEU A 81 11.78 4.29 -1.25
C LEU A 81 11.54 3.13 -0.28
N ALA A 82 12.00 3.31 0.96
CA ALA A 82 11.70 2.43 2.08
C ALA A 82 11.03 3.23 3.20
N LEU A 83 9.84 2.81 3.64
CA LEU A 83 9.13 3.38 4.79
C LEU A 83 8.96 2.32 5.87
N CYS A 84 9.39 2.64 7.08
CA CYS A 84 9.09 1.89 8.30
C CYS A 84 8.30 2.81 9.24
N LEU A 85 7.01 2.54 9.43
CA LEU A 85 6.11 3.42 10.16
C LEU A 85 5.43 2.68 11.30
N ASP A 86 5.40 3.29 12.47
CA ASP A 86 4.72 2.77 13.65
C ASP A 86 3.84 3.85 14.29
N GLY A 87 2.64 3.47 14.72
CA GLY A 87 1.74 4.33 15.47
C GLY A 87 1.28 5.57 14.70
N ILE A 88 0.79 5.39 13.46
CA ILE A 88 0.29 6.50 12.63
C ILE A 88 -1.23 6.60 12.73
N LYS A 89 -1.74 7.80 13.04
CA LYS A 89 -3.20 7.99 13.05
C LYS A 89 -3.74 8.15 11.62
N GLU A 90 -3.31 9.16 10.87
CA GLU A 90 -3.76 9.35 9.48
C GLU A 90 -2.55 9.49 8.54
N MET A 91 -2.59 8.76 7.43
CA MET A 91 -1.56 8.82 6.39
C MET A 91 -2.16 8.90 5.00
N ALA A 92 -1.67 9.86 4.21
CA ALA A 92 -1.89 9.95 2.77
C ALA A 92 -0.54 9.88 2.03
N LEU A 93 -0.43 8.98 1.06
CA LEU A 93 0.74 8.81 0.22
C LEU A 93 0.36 8.89 -1.26
N CYS A 94 0.94 9.84 -1.98
CA CYS A 94 0.83 9.95 -3.42
C CYS A 94 2.20 9.76 -4.06
N LEU A 95 2.37 8.72 -4.89
CA LEU A 95 3.64 8.45 -5.58
C LEU A 95 3.44 8.34 -7.07
N ASN A 96 4.32 8.99 -7.82
CA ASN A 96 4.42 8.83 -9.26
C ASN A 96 5.85 8.43 -9.65
N GLY A 97 5.98 7.34 -10.41
CA GLY A 97 7.26 6.92 -10.98
C GLY A 97 8.25 6.42 -9.94
N VAL A 98 8.01 5.24 -9.37
CA VAL A 98 8.92 4.62 -8.39
C VAL A 98 9.47 3.29 -8.89
N LYS A 99 10.79 3.09 -8.86
CA LYS A 99 11.34 1.78 -9.27
C LYS A 99 11.18 0.71 -8.20
N ARG A 100 11.40 1.05 -6.93
CA ARG A 100 11.22 0.11 -5.81
C ARG A 100 10.61 0.81 -4.61
N LEU A 101 9.50 0.27 -4.14
CA LEU A 101 8.80 0.74 -2.96
C LEU A 101 8.65 -0.40 -1.96
N ALA A 102 9.18 -0.20 -0.76
CA ALA A 102 8.98 -1.11 0.36
C ALA A 102 8.32 -0.35 1.51
N LEU A 103 7.22 -0.89 2.02
CA LEU A 103 6.42 -0.31 3.10
C LEU A 103 6.24 -1.35 4.19
N CYS A 104 6.67 -1.04 5.41
CA CYS A 104 6.37 -1.81 6.61
C CYS A 104 5.65 -0.89 7.59
N LEU A 105 4.35 -1.13 7.82
CA LEU A 105 3.55 -0.29 8.72
C LEU A 105 2.89 -1.12 9.83
N ASP A 106 2.95 -0.60 11.05
CA ASP A 106 2.27 -1.16 12.22
C ASP A 106 1.39 -0.11 12.89
N GLY A 107 0.22 -0.52 13.38
CA GLY A 107 -0.67 0.33 14.17
C GLY A 107 -1.21 1.56 13.43
N ILE A 108 -1.80 1.37 12.25
CA ILE A 108 -2.32 2.47 11.41
C ILE A 108 -3.84 2.64 11.57
N LYS A 109 -4.33 3.84 11.86
CA LYS A 109 -5.80 4.08 11.94
C LYS A 109 -6.42 4.32 10.56
N GLY A 110 -5.85 5.22 9.77
CA GLY A 110 -6.29 5.50 8.40
C GLY A 110 -5.12 5.56 7.43
N LEU A 111 -5.22 4.79 6.34
CA LEU A 111 -4.24 4.79 5.26
C LEU A 111 -4.91 5.01 3.91
N ALA A 112 -4.44 6.02 3.17
CA ALA A 112 -4.77 6.24 1.78
C ALA A 112 -3.50 6.23 0.92
N LEU A 113 -3.40 5.31 -0.04
CA LEU A 113 -2.30 5.24 -1.01
C LEU A 113 -2.82 5.46 -2.43
N CYS A 114 -2.21 6.38 -3.17
CA CYS A 114 -2.41 6.57 -4.61
C CYS A 114 -1.06 6.43 -5.31
N LEU A 115 -0.85 5.32 -6.02
CA LEU A 115 0.45 5.00 -6.61
C LEU A 115 0.33 4.77 -8.11
N ASN A 116 1.14 5.48 -8.90
CA ASN A 116 1.19 5.35 -10.35
C ASN A 116 2.61 5.03 -10.83
N GLY A 117 2.74 4.05 -11.71
CA GLY A 117 4.00 3.75 -12.39
C GLY A 117 5.06 3.19 -11.46
N ILE A 118 4.70 2.13 -10.72
CA ILE A 118 5.63 1.47 -9.78
C ILE A 118 6.17 0.18 -10.41
N LYS A 119 7.49 0.00 -10.45
CA LYS A 119 8.04 -1.25 -10.98
C LYS A 119 7.88 -2.40 -9.97
N GLU A 120 8.26 -2.21 -8.72
CA GLU A 120 8.16 -3.23 -7.67
C GLU A 120 7.61 -2.58 -6.39
N LEU A 121 6.52 -3.13 -5.87
CA LEU A 121 5.87 -2.73 -4.62
C LEU A 121 5.76 -3.92 -3.67
N ALA A 122 6.33 -3.77 -2.47
CA ALA A 122 6.12 -4.66 -1.34
C ALA A 122 5.51 -3.87 -0.17
N LEU A 123 4.38 -4.35 0.36
CA LEU A 123 3.69 -3.75 1.49
C LEU A 123 3.38 -4.83 2.54
N CYS A 124 3.90 -4.63 3.73
CA CYS A 124 3.63 -5.44 4.91
C CYS A 124 2.92 -4.58 5.96
N LEU A 125 1.78 -5.05 6.45
CA LEU A 125 0.91 -4.31 7.35
C LEU A 125 0.42 -5.17 8.49
N ASN A 126 0.53 -4.66 9.71
CA ASN A 126 -0.08 -5.25 10.89
C ASN A 126 -0.97 -4.21 11.57
N GLY A 127 -2.23 -4.59 11.84
CA GLY A 127 -3.16 -3.74 12.57
C GLY A 127 -3.53 -2.46 11.85
N VAL A 128 -4.53 -2.54 10.95
CA VAL A 128 -5.08 -1.35 10.28
C VAL A 128 -6.58 -1.24 10.46
N LYS A 129 -7.06 -0.05 10.84
CA LYS A 129 -8.51 0.17 10.95
C LYS A 129 -9.15 0.42 9.58
N GLU A 130 -8.69 1.40 8.84
CA GLU A 130 -9.25 1.75 7.53
C GLU A 130 -8.14 1.93 6.50
N MET A 131 -8.34 1.35 5.32
CA MET A 131 -7.36 1.36 4.25
C MET A 131 -8.02 1.48 2.87
N ALA A 132 -7.53 2.43 2.08
CA ALA A 132 -7.87 2.60 0.68
C ALA A 132 -6.59 2.66 -0.18
N LEU A 133 -6.48 1.80 -1.19
CA LEU A 133 -5.40 1.83 -2.17
C LEU A 133 -5.95 1.98 -3.58
N CYS A 134 -5.39 2.93 -4.31
CA CYS A 134 -5.56 3.08 -5.75
C CYS A 134 -4.19 2.90 -6.42
N LEU A 135 -4.02 1.83 -7.20
CA LEU A 135 -2.76 1.54 -7.90
C LEU A 135 -2.98 1.47 -9.40
N ASN A 136 -2.14 2.15 -10.18
CA ASN A 136 -2.14 2.06 -11.63
C ASN A 136 -0.73 1.76 -12.17
N GLY A 137 -0.63 0.80 -13.09
CA GLY A 137 0.59 0.55 -13.84
C GLY A 137 1.72 -0.01 -12.98
N ILE A 138 1.45 -1.14 -12.29
CA ILE A 138 2.42 -1.80 -11.41
C ILE A 138 2.98 -3.07 -12.06
N LYS A 139 4.31 -3.25 -12.11
CA LYS A 139 4.86 -4.49 -12.69
C LYS A 139 4.84 -5.67 -11.72
N GLY A 140 5.17 -5.46 -10.45
CA GLY A 140 5.13 -6.49 -9.41
C GLY A 140 4.57 -5.92 -8.12
N LEU A 141 3.53 -6.56 -7.60
CA LEU A 141 2.83 -6.17 -6.38
C LEU A 141 2.79 -7.35 -5.40
N ALA A 142 3.35 -7.15 -4.21
CA ALA A 142 3.26 -8.09 -3.10
C ALA A 142 2.66 -7.37 -1.89
N LEU A 143 1.53 -7.89 -1.40
CA LEU A 143 0.77 -7.34 -0.28
C LEU A 143 0.60 -8.42 0.80
N CYS A 144 1.02 -8.14 2.03
CA CYS A 144 0.79 -8.99 3.19
C CYS A 144 0.16 -8.15 4.31
N LEU A 145 -1.08 -8.45 4.68
CA LEU A 145 -1.81 -7.68 5.68
C LEU A 145 -2.44 -8.60 6.74
N ASN A 146 -2.22 -8.26 8.00
CA ASN A 146 -2.80 -8.94 9.14
C ASN A 146 -3.64 -7.98 9.99
N GLY A 147 -4.89 -8.36 10.28
CA GLY A 147 -5.77 -7.60 11.17
C GLY A 147 -6.22 -6.28 10.56
N VAL A 148 -7.11 -6.34 9.57
CA VAL A 148 -7.67 -5.14 8.91
C VAL A 148 -9.17 -5.03 9.16
N LYS A 149 -9.66 -3.88 9.63
CA LYS A 149 -11.12 -3.70 9.80
C LYS A 149 -11.81 -3.42 8.46
N ALA A 150 -11.32 -2.50 7.65
CA ALA A 150 -11.88 -2.22 6.33
C ALA A 150 -10.76 -2.01 5.30
N LEU A 151 -10.83 -2.76 4.21
CA LEU A 151 -9.90 -2.68 3.09
C LEU A 151 -10.64 -2.46 1.78
N ALA A 152 -10.29 -1.40 1.07
CA ALA A 152 -10.70 -1.15 -0.31
C ALA A 152 -9.47 -1.07 -1.22
N LEU A 153 -9.40 -1.92 -2.25
CA LEU A 153 -8.37 -1.84 -3.30
C LEU A 153 -9.02 -1.60 -4.65
N CYS A 154 -8.52 -0.60 -5.38
CA CYS A 154 -8.82 -0.36 -6.79
C CYS A 154 -7.50 -0.43 -7.57
N LEU A 155 -7.31 -1.49 -8.36
CA LEU A 155 -6.05 -1.73 -9.06
C LEU A 155 -6.27 -1.91 -10.56
N ASP A 156 -5.44 -1.24 -11.35
CA ASP A 156 -5.49 -1.28 -12.81
C ASP A 156 -4.10 -1.48 -13.40
N GLY A 157 -4.00 -2.31 -14.43
CA GLY A 157 -2.78 -2.50 -15.21
C GLY A 157 -1.63 -3.12 -14.41
N ILE A 158 -1.89 -4.23 -13.71
CA ILE A 158 -0.89 -4.95 -12.91
C ILE A 158 -0.37 -6.17 -13.66
N LYS A 159 0.96 -6.33 -13.78
CA LYS A 159 1.52 -7.53 -14.41
C LYS A 159 1.46 -8.74 -13.48
N GLU A 160 2.00 -8.65 -12.28
CA GLU A 160 2.00 -9.75 -11.30
C GLU A 160 1.57 -9.23 -9.94
N MET A 161 0.62 -9.91 -9.32
CA MET A 161 0.09 -9.57 -8.00
C MET A 161 0.01 -10.82 -7.11
N ALA A 162 0.52 -10.70 -5.89
CA ALA A 162 0.27 -11.61 -4.79
C ALA A 162 -0.30 -10.83 -3.60
N LEU A 163 -1.44 -11.27 -3.08
CA LEU A 163 -2.09 -10.69 -1.92
C LEU A 163 -2.40 -11.77 -0.89
N CYS A 164 -1.84 -11.61 0.30
CA CYS A 164 -2.09 -12.44 1.47
C CYS A 164 -2.80 -11.60 2.54
N LEU A 165 -4.02 -12.00 2.92
CA LEU A 165 -4.81 -11.35 3.97
C LEU A 165 -5.13 -12.34 5.08
N ASN A 166 -4.92 -11.93 6.33
CA ASN A 166 -5.40 -12.65 7.50
C ASN A 166 -6.23 -11.73 8.40
N GLY A 167 -7.46 -12.14 8.70
CA GLY A 167 -8.32 -11.46 9.66
C GLY A 167 -8.81 -10.10 9.14
N VAL A 168 -9.79 -10.12 8.23
CA VAL A 168 -10.38 -8.90 7.67
C VAL A 168 -11.88 -8.84 7.93
N LYS A 169 -12.39 -7.71 8.43
CA LYS A 169 -13.83 -7.56 8.67
C LYS A 169 -14.60 -7.23 7.38
N GLY A 170 -14.10 -6.30 6.57
CA GLY A 170 -14.68 -5.96 5.27
C GLY A 170 -13.61 -5.79 4.21
N LEU A 171 -13.77 -6.51 3.10
CA LEU A 171 -12.88 -6.46 1.94
C LEU A 171 -13.66 -6.11 0.68
N ALA A 172 -13.24 -5.06 -0.03
CA ALA A 172 -13.70 -4.72 -1.36
C ALA A 172 -12.50 -4.65 -2.32
N LEU A 173 -12.48 -5.51 -3.35
CA LEU A 173 -11.47 -5.48 -4.39
C LEU A 173 -12.12 -5.20 -5.75
N CYS A 174 -11.61 -4.19 -6.45
CA CYS A 174 -11.90 -3.91 -7.85
C CYS A 174 -10.59 -3.99 -8.62
N LEU A 175 -10.43 -5.03 -9.45
CA LEU A 175 -9.20 -5.29 -10.20
C LEU A 175 -9.49 -5.35 -11.69
N ASP A 176 -8.74 -4.59 -12.48
CA ASP A 176 -8.81 -4.56 -13.93
C ASP A 176 -7.43 -4.86 -14.55
N SER A 177 -7.44 -5.59 -15.66
CA SER A 177 -6.29 -5.75 -16.55
C SER A 177 -5.06 -6.33 -15.84
N ILE A 178 -5.24 -7.46 -15.16
CA ILE A 178 -4.19 -8.16 -14.40
C ILE A 178 -3.67 -9.38 -15.16
N LYS A 179 -2.36 -9.52 -15.35
CA LYS A 179 -1.80 -10.70 -16.04
C LYS A 179 -1.69 -11.93 -15.15
N GLY A 180 -1.32 -11.78 -13.88
CA GLY A 180 -1.24 -12.87 -12.91
C GLY A 180 -1.67 -12.38 -11.54
N LEU A 181 -2.70 -13.03 -10.99
CA LEU A 181 -3.31 -12.67 -9.71
C LEU A 181 -3.35 -13.90 -8.80
N ALA A 182 -2.64 -13.82 -7.67
CA ALA A 182 -2.69 -14.81 -6.61
C ALA A 182 -3.26 -14.18 -5.33
N LEU A 183 -4.36 -14.74 -4.83
CA LEU A 183 -5.06 -14.29 -3.65
C LEU A 183 -5.11 -15.43 -2.61
N CYS A 184 -4.58 -15.19 -1.42
CA CYS A 184 -4.64 -16.13 -0.30
C CYS A 184 -5.26 -15.41 0.92
N LEU A 185 -6.54 -15.66 1.17
CA LEU A 185 -7.32 -14.90 2.15
C LEU A 185 -7.87 -15.84 3.23
N ASP A 186 -7.58 -15.52 4.49
CA ASP A 186 -7.99 -16.29 5.67
C ASP A 186 -8.77 -15.43 6.66
N GLY A 187 -9.89 -15.95 7.17
CA GLY A 187 -10.68 -15.30 8.23
C GLY A 187 -11.31 -13.97 7.78
N ILE A 188 -12.13 -14.00 6.73
CA ILE A 188 -12.78 -12.81 6.18
C ILE A 188 -14.28 -12.79 6.55
N LYS A 189 -14.78 -11.71 7.13
CA LYS A 189 -16.22 -11.61 7.47
C LYS A 189 -17.05 -11.29 6.22
N GLU A 190 -16.76 -10.20 5.54
CA GLU A 190 -17.48 -9.78 4.33
C GLU A 190 -16.48 -9.48 3.21
N MET A 191 -16.74 -10.02 2.03
CA MET A 191 -15.89 -9.86 0.86
C MET A 191 -16.72 -9.62 -0.41
N ALA A 192 -16.33 -8.60 -1.16
CA ALA A 192 -16.79 -8.35 -2.52
C ALA A 192 -15.57 -8.25 -3.45
N LEU A 193 -15.51 -9.11 -4.47
CA LEU A 193 -14.50 -9.06 -5.52
C LEU A 193 -15.16 -8.76 -6.87
N CYS A 194 -14.67 -7.74 -7.55
CA CYS A 194 -14.97 -7.43 -8.95
C CYS A 194 -13.67 -7.53 -9.74
N LEU A 195 -13.56 -8.56 -10.59
CA LEU A 195 -12.37 -8.86 -11.36
C LEU A 195 -12.69 -8.80 -12.85
N ASN A 196 -12.02 -7.92 -13.60
CA ASN A 196 -12.16 -7.79 -15.05
C ASN A 196 -10.82 -8.01 -15.74
N GLY A 197 -10.81 -8.77 -16.84
CA GLY A 197 -9.64 -8.87 -17.72
C GLY A 197 -8.44 -9.54 -17.06
N ILE A 198 -8.65 -10.65 -16.35
CA ILE A 198 -7.58 -11.38 -15.64
C ILE A 198 -7.09 -12.55 -16.50
N LYS A 199 -5.80 -12.57 -16.81
CA LYS A 199 -5.23 -13.68 -17.61
C LYS A 199 -5.03 -14.97 -16.78
N GLY A 200 -4.61 -14.86 -15.52
CA GLY A 200 -4.46 -16.00 -14.63
C GLY A 200 -4.85 -15.64 -13.21
N LEU A 201 -5.85 -16.34 -12.67
CA LEU A 201 -6.35 -16.17 -11.31
C LEU A 201 -6.11 -17.45 -10.49
N ALA A 202 -5.42 -17.32 -9.37
CA ALA A 202 -5.39 -18.31 -8.30
C ALA A 202 -6.01 -17.71 -7.05
N LEU A 203 -7.10 -18.31 -6.55
CA LEU A 203 -7.84 -17.83 -5.40
C LEU A 203 -7.94 -18.95 -4.35
N CYS A 204 -7.32 -18.73 -3.20
CA CYS A 204 -7.41 -19.60 -2.03
C CYS A 204 -8.12 -18.85 -0.90
N LEU A 205 -9.30 -19.34 -0.51
CA LEU A 205 -10.12 -18.76 0.54
C LEU A 205 -10.34 -19.76 1.67
N ASN A 206 -10.06 -19.34 2.90
CA ASN A 206 -10.38 -20.10 4.09
C ASN A 206 -11.18 -19.25 5.09
N GLY A 207 -12.35 -19.74 5.51
CA GLY A 207 -13.16 -19.08 6.53
C GLY A 207 -13.73 -17.73 6.09
N VAL A 208 -14.61 -17.72 5.08
CA VAL A 208 -15.31 -16.51 4.63
C VAL A 208 -16.79 -16.59 4.99
N LYS A 209 -17.32 -15.60 5.72
CA LYS A 209 -18.76 -15.63 6.09
C LYS A 209 -19.67 -15.24 4.93
N ALA A 210 -19.35 -14.17 4.21
CA ALA A 210 -20.11 -13.73 3.04
C ALA A 210 -19.16 -13.34 1.92
N LEU A 211 -19.35 -13.96 0.76
CA LEU A 211 -18.55 -13.77 -0.45
C LEU A 211 -19.45 -13.41 -1.63
N ALA A 212 -19.18 -12.26 -2.26
CA ALA A 212 -19.70 -11.89 -3.56
C ALA A 212 -18.55 -11.84 -4.58
N LEU A 213 -18.66 -12.60 -5.66
CA LEU A 213 -17.70 -12.61 -6.77
C LEU A 213 -18.40 -12.18 -8.06
N CYS A 214 -17.85 -11.16 -8.71
CA CYS A 214 -18.16 -10.77 -10.08
C CYS A 214 -16.90 -10.92 -10.91
N LEU A 215 -16.92 -11.84 -11.88
CA LEU A 215 -15.77 -12.19 -12.70
C LEU A 215 -16.13 -11.98 -14.17
N ASP A 216 -15.37 -11.14 -14.86
CA ASP A 216 -15.50 -10.90 -16.30
C ASP A 216 -14.15 -11.09 -17.01
N GLY A 217 -14.15 -11.81 -18.12
CA GLY A 217 -12.96 -11.98 -18.97
C GLY A 217 -11.79 -12.68 -18.26
N ILE A 218 -12.05 -13.76 -17.51
CA ILE A 218 -10.99 -14.55 -16.87
C ILE A 218 -10.53 -15.69 -17.79
N LYS A 219 -9.25 -15.73 -18.16
CA LYS A 219 -8.74 -16.74 -19.11
C LYS A 219 -8.44 -18.10 -18.47
N GLU A 220 -7.82 -18.09 -17.30
CA GLU A 220 -7.43 -19.28 -16.53
C GLU A 220 -7.70 -19.03 -15.05
N MET A 221 -8.32 -19.99 -14.36
CA MET A 221 -8.73 -19.85 -12.97
C MET A 221 -8.54 -21.13 -12.18
N ALA A 222 -7.92 -21.00 -11.01
CA ALA A 222 -7.87 -22.03 -9.97
C ALA A 222 -8.52 -21.50 -8.69
N LEU A 223 -9.50 -22.24 -8.16
CA LEU A 223 -10.24 -21.90 -6.95
C LEU A 223 -10.05 -22.99 -5.88
N CYS A 224 -9.64 -22.59 -4.68
CA CYS A 224 -9.66 -23.40 -3.47
C CYS A 224 -10.54 -22.71 -2.42
N LEU A 225 -11.66 -23.31 -2.06
CA LEU A 225 -12.66 -22.69 -1.20
C LEU A 225 -12.97 -23.57 0.02
N LYS A 226 -12.60 -23.12 1.21
CA LYS A 226 -12.88 -23.80 2.48
C LYS A 226 -13.63 -22.90 3.45
N GLY A 227 -14.71 -23.42 4.04
CA GLY A 227 -15.44 -22.71 5.09
C GLY A 227 -16.15 -21.44 4.61
N ILE A 228 -16.75 -21.47 3.41
CA ILE A 228 -17.57 -20.38 2.87
C ILE A 228 -19.02 -20.58 3.32
N LYS A 229 -19.61 -19.60 4.03
CA LYS A 229 -21.01 -19.70 4.51
C LYS A 229 -22.05 -19.12 3.56
N GLY A 230 -21.71 -18.04 2.85
CA GLY A 230 -22.58 -17.38 1.89
C GLY A 230 -21.80 -17.04 0.63
N LEU A 231 -22.34 -17.41 -0.52
CA LEU A 231 -21.70 -17.24 -1.82
C LEU A 231 -22.70 -16.69 -2.84
N ALA A 232 -22.35 -15.57 -3.47
CA ALA A 232 -23.01 -15.04 -4.65
C ALA A 232 -21.99 -14.95 -5.79
N LEU A 233 -22.36 -15.45 -6.97
CA LEU A 233 -21.49 -15.52 -8.15
C LEU A 233 -22.15 -14.84 -9.35
N CYS A 234 -21.38 -14.04 -10.07
CA CYS A 234 -21.66 -13.56 -11.41
C CYS A 234 -20.43 -13.83 -12.28
N LEU A 235 -20.60 -14.61 -13.34
CA LEU A 235 -19.51 -15.04 -14.22
C LEU A 235 -19.83 -14.69 -15.66
N ASN A 236 -18.93 -13.96 -16.33
CA ASN A 236 -18.96 -13.70 -17.76
C ASN A 236 -17.57 -13.95 -18.36
N GLY A 237 -17.50 -14.59 -19.52
CA GLY A 237 -16.23 -14.78 -20.23
C GLY A 237 -15.16 -15.58 -19.46
N VAL A 238 -15.54 -16.42 -18.50
CA VAL A 238 -14.60 -17.25 -17.72
C VAL A 238 -14.25 -18.54 -18.46
N LYS A 239 -12.96 -18.80 -18.64
CA LYS A 239 -12.42 -20.02 -19.29
C LYS A 239 -11.42 -20.72 -18.35
N GLY A 240 -11.24 -22.02 -18.54
CA GLY A 240 -10.24 -22.84 -17.84
C GLY A 240 -10.39 -22.81 -16.32
N LEU A 241 -11.37 -23.54 -15.78
CA LEU A 241 -11.59 -23.66 -14.34
C LEU A 241 -10.97 -24.94 -13.77
N ALA A 242 -10.14 -24.78 -12.75
CA ALA A 242 -9.68 -25.84 -11.86
C ALA A 242 -10.20 -25.59 -10.44
N LEU A 243 -10.65 -26.65 -9.77
CA LEU A 243 -11.20 -26.62 -8.42
C LEU A 243 -10.38 -27.55 -7.51
N CYS A 244 -10.14 -27.13 -6.27
CA CYS A 244 -9.60 -27.98 -5.21
C CYS A 244 -10.23 -27.72 -3.84
#